data_AF-A0A7X6UF19-F1
#
_entry.id   AF-A0A7X6UF19-F1
#
_cell.length_a   1.000
_cell.length_b   1.000
_cell.length_c   1.000
_cell.angle_alpha   90.00
_cell.angle_beta   90.00
_cell.angle_gamma   90.00
#
_symmetry.space_group_name_H-M   'P 1'
#
loop_
_entity.id
_entity.type
_entity.pdbx_description
1 polymer ?
#
loop_
_entity_poly.entity_id
_entity_poly.type
_entity_poly.pdbx_seq_one_letter_code
_entity_poly.pdbx_strand_id
1 'polypeptide(L)'
;GSRDAEDRDVERCELTDKGLEGLEALENQIPVTTRRFLTAYLDRTHLQRTTADTLTAKVEETPDGRFRLTCRQLEDDDSSFSFTLLLPTEAMARKAASNWRERPGTIFSALLDSLLAVDKEKP
;
A
#
# COMPACT_ATOMS: atom_id res chain seq x y z
N GLY A 1 25.17 -21.57 14.87
CA GLY A 1 24.50 -21.47 13.57
C GLY A 1 23.50 -20.36 13.66
N SER A 2 23.44 -19.47 12.66
CA SER A 2 22.34 -18.51 12.56
C SER A 2 21.10 -19.30 12.12
N ARG A 3 19.99 -19.16 12.84
CA ARG A 3 18.71 -19.77 12.50
C ARG A 3 17.78 -18.72 11.92
N ASP A 4 16.96 -19.09 10.94
CA ASP A 4 15.97 -18.17 10.37
C ASP A 4 14.74 -18.00 11.29
N ALA A 5 13.79 -17.16 10.86
CA ALA A 5 12.57 -16.89 11.60
C ALA A 5 11.67 -18.14 11.78
N GLU A 6 11.96 -19.25 11.10
CA GLU A 6 11.24 -20.53 11.18
C GLU A 6 12.08 -21.64 11.87
N ASP A 7 13.15 -21.26 12.59
CA ASP A 7 14.07 -22.15 13.32
C ASP A 7 14.79 -23.21 12.44
N ARG A 8 14.99 -22.91 11.15
CA ARG A 8 15.79 -23.76 10.23
C ARG A 8 17.25 -23.31 10.22
N ASP A 9 18.15 -24.27 10.01
CA ASP A 9 19.56 -23.96 9.79
C ASP A 9 19.71 -23.20 8.46
N VAL A 10 20.30 -22.00 8.54
CA VAL A 10 20.49 -21.15 7.37
C VAL A 10 21.76 -21.58 6.64
N GLU A 11 21.59 -22.19 5.47
CA GLU A 11 22.70 -22.37 4.53
C GLU A 11 23.05 -21.02 3.91
N ARG A 12 24.21 -20.49 4.30
CA ARG A 12 24.74 -19.25 3.74
C ARG A 12 25.53 -19.58 2.48
N CYS A 13 24.90 -19.38 1.32
CA CYS A 13 25.59 -19.48 0.04
C CYS A 13 26.35 -18.19 -0.26
N GLU A 14 27.64 -18.30 -0.53
CA GLU A 14 28.46 -17.19 -1.02
C GLU A 14 28.67 -17.32 -2.53
N LEU A 15 28.76 -16.19 -3.22
CA LEU A 15 29.11 -16.18 -4.63
C LEU A 15 30.55 -16.67 -4.79
N THR A 16 30.76 -17.57 -5.75
CA THR A 16 32.11 -17.99 -6.14
C THR A 16 32.81 -16.87 -6.92
N ASP A 17 34.13 -16.91 -7.00
CA ASP A 17 34.92 -15.91 -7.74
C ASP A 17 34.45 -15.78 -9.21
N LYS A 18 34.11 -16.91 -9.86
CA LYS A 18 33.52 -16.91 -11.21
C LYS A 18 32.12 -16.28 -11.26
N GLY A 19 31.36 -16.40 -10.17
CA GLY A 19 30.07 -15.74 -10.00
C GLY A 19 30.20 -14.23 -9.86
N LEU A 20 31.23 -13.77 -9.14
CA LEU A 20 31.60 -12.35 -9.04
C LEU A 20 32.03 -11.77 -10.41
N GLU A 21 32.90 -12.47 -11.14
CA GLU A 21 33.32 -12.07 -12.49
C GLU A 21 32.14 -11.97 -13.46
N GLY A 22 31.21 -12.93 -13.39
CA GLY A 22 29.98 -12.91 -14.19
C GLY A 22 29.08 -11.71 -13.86
N LEU A 23 28.99 -11.35 -12.57
CA LEU A 23 28.22 -10.20 -12.09
C LEU A 23 28.81 -8.89 -12.61
N GLU A 24 30.14 -8.71 -12.51
CA GLU A 24 30.84 -7.52 -13.02
C GLU A 24 30.71 -7.39 -14.54
N ALA A 25 30.79 -8.51 -15.27
CA ALA A 25 30.61 -8.51 -16.72
C ALA A 25 29.19 -8.09 -17.12
N LEU A 26 28.17 -8.52 -16.37
CA LEU A 26 26.77 -8.13 -16.58
C LEU A 26 26.52 -6.66 -16.23
N GLU A 27 27.12 -6.16 -15.15
CA GLU A 27 27.00 -4.75 -14.74
C GLU A 27 27.57 -3.79 -15.80
N ASN A 28 28.65 -4.20 -16.46
CA ASN A 28 29.30 -3.45 -17.52
C ASN A 28 28.59 -3.55 -18.89
N GLN A 29 27.68 -4.53 -19.07
CA GLN A 29 26.90 -4.69 -20.29
C GLN A 29 25.65 -3.84 -20.33
N ILE A 30 25.13 -3.39 -19.18
CA ILE A 30 23.96 -2.51 -19.13
C ILE A 30 24.45 -1.06 -19.24
N PRO A 31 24.12 -0.34 -20.33
CA PRO A 31 24.53 1.05 -20.49
C PRO A 31 24.06 1.89 -19.31
N VAL A 32 24.92 2.81 -18.86
CA VAL A 32 24.66 3.69 -17.71
C VAL A 32 23.33 4.44 -17.86
N THR A 33 22.99 4.85 -19.08
CA THR A 33 21.72 5.50 -19.43
C THR A 33 20.51 4.60 -19.18
N THR A 34 20.61 3.31 -19.51
CA THR A 34 19.56 2.31 -19.27
C THR A 34 19.41 2.03 -17.78
N ARG A 35 20.51 1.89 -17.04
CA ARG A 35 20.48 1.76 -15.57
C ARG A 35 19.79 2.94 -14.93
N ARG A 36 20.20 4.17 -15.30
CA ARG A 36 19.62 5.39 -14.76
C ARG A 36 18.14 5.56 -15.13
N PHE A 37 17.73 5.15 -16.32
CA PHE A 37 16.33 5.10 -16.72
C PHE A 37 15.53 4.09 -15.89
N LEU A 38 16.05 2.87 -15.71
CA LEU A 38 15.41 1.84 -14.90
C LEU A 38 15.31 2.26 -13.44
N THR A 39 16.37 2.82 -12.84
CA THR A 39 16.35 3.36 -11.49
C THR A 39 15.33 4.49 -11.36
N ALA A 40 15.33 5.48 -12.26
CA ALA A 40 14.34 6.56 -12.22
C ALA A 40 12.90 6.06 -12.44
N TYR A 41 12.71 5.05 -13.27
CA TYR A 41 11.42 4.40 -13.49
C TYR A 41 10.96 3.64 -12.25
N LEU A 42 11.86 2.88 -11.61
CA LEU A 42 11.61 2.15 -10.38
C LEU A 42 11.36 3.09 -9.20
N ASP A 43 12.13 4.16 -9.03
CA ASP A 43 11.91 5.16 -7.97
C ASP A 43 10.54 5.84 -8.13
N ARG A 44 10.17 6.16 -9.37
CA ARG A 44 8.87 6.76 -9.70
C ARG A 44 7.70 5.80 -9.47
N THR A 45 7.89 4.50 -9.73
CA THR A 45 6.85 3.48 -9.49
C THR A 45 6.85 2.96 -8.05
N HIS A 46 7.96 3.02 -7.32
CA HIS A 46 8.08 2.62 -5.92
C HIS A 46 7.24 3.55 -5.06
N LEU A 47 7.40 4.87 -5.17
CA LEU A 47 6.54 5.85 -4.49
C LEU A 47 5.05 5.65 -4.78
N GLN A 48 4.69 5.31 -6.03
CA GLN A 48 3.30 5.02 -6.39
C GLN A 48 2.79 3.70 -5.79
N ARG A 49 3.64 2.67 -5.67
CA ARG A 49 3.32 1.39 -5.05
C ARG A 49 3.21 1.50 -3.53
N THR A 50 4.13 2.21 -2.87
CA THR A 50 4.08 2.44 -1.41
C THR A 50 2.83 3.23 -1.01
N THR A 51 2.40 4.19 -1.84
CA THR A 51 1.12 4.91 -1.64
C THR A 51 -0.10 4.01 -1.93
N ALA A 52 0.01 3.10 -2.90
CA ALA A 52 -1.07 2.15 -3.22
C ALA A 52 -1.23 1.02 -2.19
N ASP A 53 -0.15 0.63 -1.52
CA ASP A 53 -0.16 -0.41 -0.47
C ASP A 53 -0.63 0.14 0.88
N THR A 54 -0.46 1.45 1.12
CA THR A 54 -0.95 2.12 2.33
C THR A 54 -2.43 2.51 2.25
N LEU A 55 -2.98 2.77 1.06
CA LEU A 55 -4.37 3.22 0.88
C LEU A 55 -5.17 2.27 0.00
N THR A 56 -6.09 1.52 0.63
CA THR A 56 -6.92 0.53 -0.09
C THR A 56 -8.41 0.87 0.00
N ALA A 57 -9.13 0.48 -1.05
CA ALA A 57 -10.60 0.46 -1.08
C ALA A 57 -11.07 -0.78 -1.83
N LYS A 58 -11.88 -1.61 -1.18
CA LYS A 58 -12.48 -2.84 -1.72
C LYS A 58 -13.98 -2.70 -1.77
N VAL A 59 -14.60 -3.06 -2.89
CA VAL A 59 -16.05 -3.11 -3.06
C VAL A 59 -16.47 -4.56 -3.30
N GLU A 60 -17.44 -5.03 -2.53
CA GLU A 60 -17.98 -6.39 -2.62
C GLU A 60 -19.51 -6.34 -2.59
N GLU A 61 -20.17 -7.11 -3.45
CA GLU A 61 -21.61 -7.30 -3.37
C GLU A 61 -21.95 -8.23 -2.19
N THR A 62 -22.94 -7.85 -1.39
CA THR A 62 -23.41 -8.63 -0.25
C THR A 62 -24.61 -9.49 -0.63
N PRO A 63 -24.90 -10.58 0.11
CA PRO A 63 -26.01 -11.49 -0.22
C PRO A 63 -27.41 -10.84 -0.26
N ASP A 64 -27.56 -9.68 0.37
CA ASP A 64 -28.78 -8.86 0.37
C ASP A 64 -28.87 -7.87 -0.81
N GLY A 65 -27.97 -7.96 -1.80
CA GLY A 65 -27.95 -7.12 -3.00
C GLY A 65 -27.42 -5.70 -2.76
N ARG A 66 -26.81 -5.45 -1.60
CA ARG A 66 -26.11 -4.19 -1.30
C ARG A 66 -24.63 -4.31 -1.64
N PHE A 67 -23.90 -3.21 -1.50
CA PHE A 67 -22.48 -3.13 -1.82
C PHE A 67 -21.71 -2.70 -0.58
N ARG A 68 -20.85 -3.59 -0.09
CA ARG A 68 -19.91 -3.31 0.99
C ARG A 68 -18.68 -2.61 0.44
N LEU A 69 -18.40 -1.41 0.94
CA LEU A 69 -17.15 -0.70 0.73
C LEU A 69 -16.29 -0.84 1.99
N THR A 70 -15.09 -1.36 1.85
CA THR A 70 -14.07 -1.41 2.92
C THR A 70 -12.90 -0.51 2.52
N CYS A 71 -12.64 0.53 3.30
CA CYS A 71 -11.53 1.44 3.10
C CYS A 71 -10.50 1.25 4.22
N ARG A 72 -9.21 1.29 3.85
CA ARG A 72 -8.11 1.16 4.81
C ARG A 72 -7.00 2.16 4.49
N GLN A 73 -6.40 2.70 5.53
CA GLN A 73 -5.16 3.45 5.54
C GLN A 73 -4.21 2.76 6.52
N LEU A 74 -3.07 2.25 6.02
CA LEU A 74 -1.96 1.80 6.84
C LEU A 74 -0.96 2.95 6.98
N GLU A 75 -0.52 3.20 8.20
CA GLU A 75 0.65 4.03 8.49
C GLU A 75 1.85 3.13 8.82
N ASP A 76 3.06 3.69 8.74
CA ASP A 76 4.31 2.95 8.92
C ASP A 76 4.52 2.41 10.35
N ASP A 77 3.70 2.81 11.34
CA ASP A 77 3.87 2.50 12.77
C ASP A 77 2.94 1.39 13.34
N ASP A 78 2.39 0.53 12.47
CA ASP A 78 1.35 -0.46 12.78
C ASP A 78 -0.04 0.13 13.09
N SER A 79 -0.20 1.46 13.13
CA SER A 79 -1.53 2.05 13.15
C SER A 79 -2.21 1.91 11.77
N SER A 80 -3.41 1.33 11.79
CA SER A 80 -4.24 1.24 10.59
C SER A 80 -5.65 1.76 10.88
N PHE A 81 -6.06 2.78 10.13
CA PHE A 81 -7.43 3.23 10.12
C PHE A 81 -8.22 2.41 9.10
N SER A 82 -9.38 1.89 9.51
CA SER A 82 -10.25 1.16 8.59
C SER A 82 -11.72 1.45 8.89
N PHE A 83 -12.52 1.57 7.85
CA PHE A 83 -13.96 1.69 7.98
C PHE A 83 -14.68 0.92 6.88
N THR A 84 -15.88 0.45 7.22
CA THR A 84 -16.74 -0.30 6.31
C THR A 84 -18.10 0.40 6.20
N LEU A 85 -18.59 0.57 4.97
CA LEU A 85 -19.91 1.12 4.69
C LEU A 85 -20.72 0.13 3.84
N LEU A 86 -22.02 0.03 4.11
CA LEU A 86 -22.97 -0.64 3.23
C LEU A 86 -23.69 0.42 2.40
N LEU A 87 -23.60 0.28 1.08
CA LEU A 87 -24.16 1.21 0.12
C LEU A 87 -25.23 0.50 -0.73
N PRO A 88 -26.30 1.20 -1.10
CA PRO A 88 -27.45 0.58 -1.76
C PRO A 88 -27.19 0.24 -3.23
N THR A 89 -26.17 0.83 -3.87
CA THR A 89 -25.86 0.62 -5.28
C THR A 89 -24.37 0.53 -5.54
N GLU A 90 -23.99 -0.22 -6.58
CA GLU A 90 -22.60 -0.36 -7.01
C GLU A 90 -21.98 0.98 -7.39
N ALA A 91 -22.75 1.83 -8.08
CA ALA A 91 -22.32 3.16 -8.51
C ALA A 91 -21.92 4.04 -7.31
N MET A 92 -22.69 3.99 -6.21
CA MET A 92 -22.35 4.70 -4.97
C MET A 92 -21.07 4.14 -4.36
N ALA A 93 -20.93 2.81 -4.28
CA ALA A 93 -19.75 2.16 -3.73
C ALA A 93 -18.47 2.46 -4.52
N ARG A 94 -18.52 2.41 -5.85
CA ARG A 94 -17.39 2.76 -6.71
C ARG A 94 -17.02 4.24 -6.63
N LYS A 95 -18.01 5.14 -6.60
CA LYS A 95 -17.76 6.58 -6.44
C LYS A 95 -17.13 6.89 -5.08
N ALA A 96 -17.64 6.29 -4.01
CA ALA A 96 -17.06 6.44 -2.67
C ALA A 96 -15.64 5.87 -2.60
N ALA A 97 -15.38 4.70 -3.22
CA ALA A 97 -14.04 4.13 -3.33
C ALA A 97 -13.05 5.04 -4.09
N SER A 98 -13.48 5.68 -5.20
CA SER A 98 -12.65 6.64 -5.94
C SER A 98 -12.31 7.85 -5.07
N ASN A 99 -13.34 8.44 -4.45
CA ASN A 99 -13.15 9.59 -3.55
C ASN A 99 -12.19 9.27 -2.40
N TRP A 100 -12.27 8.06 -1.82
CA TRP A 100 -11.32 7.64 -0.79
C TRP A 100 -9.88 7.62 -1.30
N ARG A 101 -9.63 7.04 -2.48
CA ARG A 101 -8.28 6.97 -3.05
C ARG A 101 -7.72 8.34 -3.45
N GLU A 102 -8.57 9.26 -3.89
CA GLU A 102 -8.16 10.59 -4.33
C GLU A 102 -7.91 11.57 -3.17
N ARG A 103 -8.66 11.45 -2.07
CA ARG A 103 -8.63 12.42 -0.95
C ARG A 103 -8.82 11.76 0.42
N PRO A 104 -7.98 10.79 0.81
CA PRO A 104 -8.14 10.04 2.06
C PRO A 104 -7.98 10.92 3.30
N GLY A 105 -6.97 11.80 3.32
CA GLY A 105 -6.72 12.70 4.46
C GLY A 105 -7.90 13.62 4.76
N THR A 106 -8.52 14.22 3.73
CA THR A 106 -9.71 15.07 3.90
C THR A 106 -10.89 14.29 4.49
N ILE A 107 -11.10 13.05 4.04
CA ILE A 107 -12.19 12.20 4.53
C ILE A 107 -11.92 11.78 5.98
N PHE A 108 -10.68 11.38 6.29
CA PHE A 108 -10.28 11.00 7.64
C PHE A 108 -10.42 12.17 8.62
N SER A 109 -9.89 13.36 8.28
CA SER A 109 -10.03 14.55 9.12
C SER A 109 -11.50 14.92 9.37
N ALA A 110 -12.34 14.92 8.33
CA ALA A 110 -13.76 15.24 8.49
C ALA A 110 -14.49 14.23 9.41
N LEU A 111 -14.12 12.95 9.31
CA LEU A 111 -14.65 11.90 10.18
C LEU A 111 -14.16 12.08 11.62
N LEU A 112 -12.87 12.35 11.81
CA LEU A 112 -12.29 12.59 13.13
C LEU A 112 -12.89 13.82 13.80
N ASP A 113 -13.03 14.93 13.06
CA ASP A 113 -13.67 16.16 13.53
C ASP A 113 -15.12 15.89 13.97
N SER A 114 -15.85 15.09 13.19
CA SER A 114 -17.23 14.71 13.53
C SER A 114 -17.32 13.82 14.77
N LEU A 115 -16.37 12.91 14.96
CA LEU A 115 -16.32 12.00 16.11
C LEU A 115 -15.86 12.70 17.41
N LEU A 116 -14.98 13.70 17.29
CA LEU A 116 -14.43 14.47 18.41
C LEU A 116 -15.19 15.76 18.68
N ALA A 117 -16.22 16.06 17.88
CA ALA A 117 -17.10 17.19 18.13
C ALA A 117 -17.76 17.02 19.50
N VAL A 118 -17.36 17.86 20.46
CA VAL A 118 -18.09 18.00 21.72
C VAL A 118 -19.45 18.60 21.38
N ASP A 119 -20.53 17.91 21.74
CA ASP A 119 -21.89 18.43 21.60
C ASP A 119 -21.93 19.85 22.15
N LYS A 120 -22.02 20.83 21.26
CA LYS A 120 -22.48 22.15 21.65
C LYS A 120 -23.97 21.99 21.91
N GLU A 121 -24.31 21.48 23.10
CA GLU A 121 -25.64 21.67 23.66
C GLU A 121 -25.97 23.15 23.47
N LYS A 122 -26.96 23.38 22.61
CA LYS A 122 -27.46 24.70 22.27
C LYS A 122 -28.06 25.27 23.57
N PRO A 123 -27.69 26.50 23.99
CA PRO A 123 -28.33 27.13 25.14
C PRO A 123 -29.83 27.36 24.90
#